data_AF-A0A7V3AU31-F1
#
_entry.id   AF-A0A7V3AU31-F1
#
_cell.length_a   1.000
_cell.length_b   1.000
_cell.length_c   1.000
_cell.angle_alpha   90.00
_cell.angle_beta   90.00
_cell.angle_gamma   90.00
#
_symmetry.space_group_name_H-M   'P 1'
#
loop_
_entity.id
_entity.type
_entity.pdbx_description
1 polymer ?
#
loop_
_entity_poly.entity_id
_entity_poly.type
_entity_poly.pdbx_seq_one_letter_code
_entity_poly.pdbx_strand_id
1 'polypeptide(L)'
;MAYIFSPTFGYIVGFVLAAYLVGWLCEKGFDREIKKAILAMLAGNIVIYIPGLLWLANFVGFGKVLKIGLYPFIFGELLKIFLASSILPISWRLVKKFRQ
;
A
#
# COMPACT_ATOMS: atom_id res chain seq x y z
N MET A 1 -16.31 12.14 16.76
CA MET A 1 -16.67 10.72 16.98
C MET A 1 -17.30 10.02 15.77
N ALA A 2 -17.96 10.70 14.84
CA ALA A 2 -18.59 10.07 13.66
C ALA A 2 -17.62 9.38 12.67
N TYR A 3 -16.35 9.79 12.60
CA TYR A 3 -15.38 9.26 11.64
C TYR A 3 -14.86 7.85 11.96
N ILE A 4 -14.82 7.45 13.23
CA ILE A 4 -14.36 6.11 13.64
C ILE A 4 -15.34 5.02 13.17
N PHE A 5 -16.63 5.36 13.09
CA PHE A 5 -17.66 4.46 12.58
C PHE A 5 -17.85 4.54 11.06
N SER A 6 -16.96 5.24 10.35
CA SER A 6 -17.05 5.31 8.89
C SER A 6 -16.67 3.96 8.26
N PRO A 7 -17.29 3.57 7.13
CA PRO A 7 -16.98 2.33 6.42
C PRO A 7 -15.51 2.23 5.95
N THR A 8 -14.82 3.36 5.84
CA THR A 8 -13.43 3.44 5.38
C THR A 8 -12.41 3.44 6.51
N PHE A 9 -12.84 3.51 7.77
CA PHE A 9 -11.94 3.58 8.92
C PHE A 9 -10.97 2.38 9.00
N GLY A 10 -11.42 1.17 8.64
CA GLY A 10 -10.56 -0.01 8.60
C GLY A 10 -9.34 0.13 7.69
N TYR A 11 -9.43 0.91 6.62
CA TYR A 11 -8.29 1.19 5.74
C TYR A 11 -7.26 2.09 6.43
N ILE A 12 -7.70 3.03 7.27
CA ILE A 12 -6.82 3.91 8.04
C ILE A 12 -5.96 3.10 9.00
N VAL A 13 -6.56 2.13 9.70
CA VAL A 13 -5.82 1.19 10.55
C VAL A 13 -4.81 0.39 9.71
N GLY A 14 -5.24 -0.10 8.55
CA GLY A 14 -4.38 -0.77 7.58
C GLY A 14 -3.20 0.08 7.10
N PHE A 15 -3.40 1.38 6.87
CA PHE A 15 -2.33 2.31 6.46
C PHE A 15 -1.24 2.46 7.53
N VAL A 16 -1.60 2.50 8.81
CA VAL A 16 -0.62 2.56 9.91
C VAL A 16 0.25 1.30 9.93
N LEU A 17 -0.37 0.13 9.82
CA LEU A 17 0.35 -1.15 9.77
C LEU A 17 1.23 -1.27 8.52
N ALA A 18 0.73 -0.83 7.36
CA ALA A 18 1.48 -0.86 6.12
C ALA A 18 2.66 0.13 6.13
N ALA A 19 2.50 1.31 6.74
CA ALA A 19 3.61 2.27 6.89
C ALA A 19 4.76 1.66 7.69
N TYR A 20 4.46 0.95 8.78
CA TYR A 20 5.46 0.23 9.56
C TYR A 20 6.13 -0.89 8.75
N LEU A 21 5.35 -1.76 8.11
CA LEU A 21 5.88 -2.88 7.34
C LEU A 21 6.75 -2.42 6.16
N VAL A 22 6.25 -1.47 5.36
CA VAL A 22 6.96 -0.95 4.20
C VAL A 22 8.21 -0.18 4.63
N GLY A 23 8.12 0.63 5.69
CA GLY A 23 9.28 1.31 6.28
C GLY A 23 10.38 0.33 6.68
N TRP A 24 10.02 -0.74 7.39
CA TRP A 24 10.94 -1.79 7.79
C TRP A 24 11.56 -2.55 6.60
N LEU A 25 10.79 -2.79 5.52
CA LEU A 25 11.33 -3.39 4.29
C LEU A 25 12.29 -2.44 3.57
N CYS A 26 11.99 -1.14 3.54
CA CYS A 26 12.87 -0.12 2.96
C CYS A 26 14.18 0.01 3.73
N GLU A 27 14.19 -0.09 5.07
CA GLU A 27 15.42 -0.14 5.87
C GLU A 27 16.33 -1.33 5.48
N LYS A 28 15.73 -2.44 5.04
CA LYS A 28 16.44 -3.61 4.49
C LYS A 28 16.89 -3.43 3.03
N GLY A 29 16.67 -2.26 2.45
CA GLY A 29 17.09 -1.92 1.09
C GLY A 29 16.13 -2.38 -0.01
N PHE A 30 14.87 -2.66 0.31
CA PHE A 30 13.88 -3.07 -0.71
C PHE A 30 13.53 -1.94 -1.69
N ASP A 31 13.88 -0.70 -1.38
CA ASP A 31 13.73 0.49 -2.20
C ASP A 31 14.83 0.66 -3.27
N ARG A 32 15.88 -0.18 -3.25
CA ARG A 32 17.05 -0.07 -4.13
C ARG A 32 16.90 -0.82 -5.46
N GLU A 33 15.99 -1.79 -5.51
CA GLU A 33 15.76 -2.64 -6.68
C GLU A 33 14.28 -2.65 -7.05
N ILE A 34 13.96 -2.51 -8.34
CA ILE A 34 12.58 -2.46 -8.85
C ILE A 34 11.75 -3.65 -8.34
N LYS A 35 12.29 -4.88 -8.41
CA LYS A 35 11.60 -6.11 -7.97
C LYS A 35 11.28 -6.09 -6.48
N LYS A 36 12.21 -5.64 -5.64
CA LYS A 36 12.03 -5.56 -4.19
C LYS A 36 11.08 -4.44 -3.80
N ALA A 37 11.09 -3.33 -4.54
CA ALA A 37 10.18 -2.21 -4.33
C ALA A 37 8.73 -2.63 -4.64
N ILE A 38 8.52 -3.33 -5.76
CA ILE A 38 7.22 -3.91 -6.10
C ILE A 38 6.73 -4.85 -4.99
N LEU A 39 7.61 -5.74 -4.49
CA LEU A 39 7.24 -6.69 -3.44
C LEU A 39 6.87 -5.97 -2.13
N ALA A 40 7.64 -4.95 -1.73
CA ALA A 40 7.34 -4.17 -0.53
C ALA A 40 6.00 -3.44 -0.65
N MET A 41 5.71 -2.85 -1.81
CA MET A 41 4.44 -2.16 -2.05
C MET A 41 3.25 -3.13 -2.10
N LEU A 42 3.39 -4.29 -2.73
CA LEU A 42 2.36 -5.32 -2.74
C LEU A 42 2.05 -5.81 -1.32
N ALA A 43 3.09 -6.05 -0.51
CA ALA A 43 2.92 -6.42 0.89
C ALA A 43 2.18 -5.32 1.68
N GLY A 44 2.53 -4.05 1.45
CA GLY A 44 1.82 -2.92 2.05
C GLY A 44 0.33 -2.88 1.68
N ASN A 45 -0.01 -3.06 0.41
CA ASN A 45 -1.41 -3.06 -0.03
C ASN A 45 -2.20 -4.23 0.57
N ILE A 46 -1.62 -5.43 0.65
CA ILE A 46 -2.25 -6.57 1.34
C ILE A 46 -2.57 -6.21 2.80
N VAL A 47 -1.63 -5.59 3.50
CA VAL A 47 -1.81 -5.16 4.89
C VAL A 47 -2.85 -4.06 5.03
N ILE A 48 -3.03 -3.20 4.03
CA ILE A 48 -4.11 -2.20 4.01
C ILE A 48 -5.47 -2.87 3.82
N TYR A 49 -5.59 -3.76 2.84
CA TYR A 49 -6.87 -4.35 2.46
C TYR A 49 -7.41 -5.35 3.46
N ILE A 50 -6.58 -6.10 4.19
CA ILE A 50 -7.07 -7.08 5.18
C ILE A 50 -7.99 -6.39 6.22
N PRO A 51 -7.52 -5.43 7.02
CA PRO A 51 -8.36 -4.74 8.00
C PRO A 51 -9.41 -3.84 7.32
N GLY A 52 -9.09 -3.23 6.16
CA GLY A 52 -10.03 -2.39 5.40
C GLY A 52 -11.26 -3.15 4.91
N LEU A 53 -11.07 -4.29 4.26
CA LEU A 53 -12.15 -5.13 3.73
C LEU A 53 -12.89 -5.85 4.86
N LEU A 54 -12.20 -6.34 5.89
CA LEU A 54 -12.85 -6.94 7.06
C LEU A 54 -13.79 -5.93 7.75
N TRP A 55 -13.35 -4.69 7.91
CA TRP A 55 -14.18 -3.63 8.46
C TRP A 55 -15.36 -3.31 7.53
N LEU A 56 -15.09 -3.07 6.24
CA LEU A 56 -16.10 -2.73 5.24
C LEU A 56 -17.17 -3.83 5.08
N ALA A 57 -16.77 -5.10 5.20
CA ALA A 57 -17.69 -6.24 5.11
C ALA A 57 -18.81 -6.18 6.15
N ASN A 58 -18.57 -5.60 7.33
CA ASN A 58 -19.60 -5.40 8.35
C ASN A 58 -20.68 -4.39 7.92
N PHE A 59 -20.39 -3.51 6.96
CA PHE A 59 -21.34 -2.49 6.48
C PHE A 59 -22.06 -2.89 5.20
N VAL A 60 -21.35 -3.48 4.23
CA VAL A 60 -21.89 -3.77 2.88
C VAL A 60 -22.13 -5.27 2.62
N GLY A 61 -21.71 -6.13 3.55
CA GLY A 61 -21.76 -7.59 3.44
C GLY A 61 -20.63 -8.18 2.58
N PHE A 62 -20.22 -9.42 2.92
CA PHE A 62 -19.13 -10.13 2.25
C PHE A 62 -19.34 -10.36 0.74
N GLY A 63 -20.58 -10.43 0.26
CA GLY A 63 -20.87 -10.62 -1.17
C GLY A 63 -20.58 -9.41 -2.07
N LYS A 64 -20.57 -8.19 -1.49
CA LYS A 64 -20.35 -6.93 -2.24
C LYS A 64 -19.02 -6.26 -1.90
N VAL A 65 -18.38 -6.65 -0.80
CA VAL A 65 -17.17 -5.99 -0.28
C VAL A 65 -16.04 -5.92 -1.29
N LEU A 66 -15.79 -6.98 -2.08
CA LEU A 66 -14.72 -6.98 -3.07
C LEU A 66 -15.01 -6.08 -4.26
N LYS A 67 -16.27 -6.02 -4.69
CA LYS A 67 -16.69 -5.16 -5.82
C LYS A 67 -16.58 -3.68 -5.48
N ILE A 68 -16.82 -3.32 -4.22
CA ILE A 68 -16.83 -1.92 -3.77
C ILE A 68 -15.46 -1.51 -3.22
N GLY A 69 -14.81 -2.41 -2.46
CA GLY A 69 -13.63 -2.11 -1.66
C GLY A 69 -12.29 -2.54 -2.26
N LEU A 70 -12.27 -3.37 -3.32
CA LEU A 70 -11.04 -3.88 -3.93
C LEU A 70 -10.96 -3.57 -5.43
N TYR A 71 -11.92 -4.05 -6.23
CA TYR A 71 -11.87 -3.94 -7.70
C TYR A 71 -11.65 -2.53 -8.28
N PRO A 72 -12.32 -1.47 -7.80
CA PRO A 72 -12.08 -0.13 -8.34
C PRO A 72 -10.68 0.40 -8.03
N PHE A 73 -10.02 -0.12 -6.98
CA PHE A 73 -8.72 0.36 -6.53
C PHE A 73 -7.54 -0.36 -7.19
N ILE A 74 -7.72 -1.61 -7.65
CA ILE A 74 -6.65 -2.41 -8.28
C ILE A 74 -5.95 -1.65 -9.40
N PHE A 75 -6.70 -1.02 -10.30
CA PHE A 75 -6.10 -0.29 -11.43
C PHE A 75 -5.22 0.87 -10.95
N GLY A 76 -5.71 1.65 -9.98
CA GLY A 76 -4.96 2.74 -9.39
C GLY A 76 -3.72 2.26 -8.63
N GLU A 77 -3.79 1.10 -7.99
CA GLU A 77 -2.64 0.51 -7.28
C GLU A 77 -1.57 0.00 -8.23
N LEU A 78 -1.95 -0.71 -9.29
CA LEU A 78 -1.01 -1.18 -10.29
C LEU A 78 -0.25 0.00 -10.92
N LEU A 79 -0.96 1.08 -11.23
CA LEU A 79 -0.34 2.29 -11.75
C LEU A 79 0.62 2.93 -10.73
N LYS A 80 0.21 3.03 -9.46
CA LYS A 80 1.06 3.57 -8.39
C LYS A 80 2.32 2.73 -8.16
N ILE A 81 2.18 1.40 -8.13
CA ILE A 81 3.30 0.47 -7.97
C ILE A 81 4.27 0.60 -9.14
N PHE A 82 3.75 0.66 -10.37
CA PHE A 82 4.58 0.85 -11.56
C PHE A 82 5.39 2.14 -11.47
N LEU A 83 4.74 3.28 -11.23
CA LEU A 83 5.40 4.58 -11.12
C LEU A 83 6.43 4.62 -10.00
N ALA A 84 6.05 4.19 -8.79
CA ALA A 84 6.94 4.22 -7.64
C ALA A 84 8.14 3.28 -7.82
N SER A 85 7.93 2.07 -8.34
CA SER A 85 9.02 1.11 -8.57
C SER A 85 9.99 1.57 -9.66
N SER A 86 9.56 2.40 -10.62
CA SER A 86 10.45 3.04 -11.57
C SER A 86 11.20 4.23 -10.97
N ILE A 87 10.51 5.10 -10.23
CA ILE A 87 11.08 6.35 -9.71
C ILE A 87 12.04 6.09 -8.55
N LEU A 88 11.67 5.28 -7.56
CA LEU A 88 12.45 5.09 -6.32
C LEU A 88 13.90 4.63 -6.57
N PRO A 89 14.16 3.60 -7.40
CA PRO A 89 15.53 3.15 -7.66
C PRO A 89 16.34 4.18 -8.45
N ILE A 90 15.69 4.94 -9.34
CA ILE A 90 16.32 6.02 -10.11
C ILE A 90 16.74 7.15 -9.17
N SER A 91 15.85 7.57 -8.27
CA SER A 91 16.14 8.58 -7.25
C SER A 91 17.34 8.18 -6.40
N TRP A 92 17.42 6.92 -5.96
CA TRP A 92 18.58 6.41 -5.21
C TRP A 92 19.89 6.41 -6.02
N ARG A 93 19.83 6.09 -7.31
CA ARG A 93 21.00 6.15 -8.19
C ARG A 93 21.50 7.59 -8.38
N LEU A 94 20.59 8.55 -8.55
CA LEU A 94 20.93 9.96 -8.68
C LEU A 94 21.55 10.50 -7.39
N VAL A 95 20.95 10.25 -6.23
CA VAL A 95 21.48 10.70 -4.94
C VAL A 95 22.88 10.15 -4.68
N LYS A 96 23.15 8.89 -5.01
CA LYS A 96 24.50 8.31 -4.90
C LYS A 96 25.52 9.00 -5.82
N LYS A 97 25.11 9.38 -7.03
CA LYS A 97 25.96 10.06 -8.01
C LYS A 97 26.33 11.49 -7.58
N PHE A 98 25.43 12.20 -6.90
CA PHE A 98 25.69 13.57 -6.39
C PHE A 98 26.40 13.60 -5.03
N ARG A 99 26.42 12.49 -4.30
CA ARG A 99 27.12 12.36 -3.01
C ARG A 99 28.58 11.91 -3.18
N GLN A 100 28.97 11.45 -4.36
CA GLN A 100 30.35 11.23 -4.77
C GLN A 100 30.92 12.50 -5.40
#